data_AF-A0A1S3ILJ9-F1
#
_entry.id   AF-A0A1S3ILJ9-F1
#
_cell.length_a   1.000
_cell.length_b   1.000
_cell.length_c   1.000
_cell.angle_alpha   90.00
_cell.angle_beta   90.00
_cell.angle_gamma   90.00
#
_symmetry.space_group_name_H-M   'P 1'
#
loop_
_entity.id
_entity.type
_entity.pdbx_description
1 polymer ?
#
loop_
_entity_poly.entity_id
_entity_poly.type
_entity_poly.pdbx_seq_one_letter_code
_entity_poly.pdbx_strand_id
1 'polypeptide(L)'
;MCKVLIVLAISLAIACASDSPGYGKRRCAQGNSGIGNIGCRNSGNYNVGYGNSGVANRGSDNSGVVNRGNTNSGVGNYGARNSGVGNRGYGNSGVGNYGYGYSGVGNSYHQRNAGYGNGQYSSGYGNNNGYGRRYGSSGYGNRNSGYANRGAYNSGYGNRGAYNSGINNKGYFNSGVGNYGVYNSGVNNGAGRSYH
;
A
#
# COMPACT_ATOMS: atom_id res chain seq x y z
N MET A 1 -47.66 38.40 -7.87
CA MET A 1 -47.40 39.52 -8.80
C MET A 1 -45.93 39.87 -8.72
N CYS A 2 -45.12 39.34 -9.64
CA CYS A 2 -43.68 39.60 -9.72
C CYS A 2 -43.48 40.81 -10.63
N LYS A 3 -42.95 41.93 -10.11
CA LYS A 3 -42.66 43.10 -10.94
C LYS A 3 -41.35 42.87 -11.71
N VAL A 4 -41.49 42.96 -13.03
CA VAL A 4 -40.42 43.08 -14.02
C VAL A 4 -39.62 44.35 -13.73
N LEU A 5 -38.30 44.24 -13.58
CA LEU A 5 -37.38 45.31 -13.93
C LEU A 5 -36.18 44.69 -14.66
N ILE A 6 -36.21 44.84 -15.98
CA ILE A 6 -35.12 44.59 -16.90
C ILE A 6 -34.15 45.78 -16.77
N VAL A 7 -32.84 45.50 -16.79
CA VAL A 7 -31.78 46.19 -17.55
C VAL A 7 -30.44 46.18 -16.77
N LEU A 8 -29.41 45.58 -17.43
CA LEU A 8 -27.96 45.71 -17.21
C LEU A 8 -27.24 44.88 -16.12
N ALA A 9 -27.01 43.58 -16.40
CA ALA A 9 -25.66 42.98 -16.37
C ALA A 9 -25.73 41.56 -16.94
N ILE A 10 -24.99 41.35 -18.03
CA ILE A 10 -24.89 40.11 -18.78
C ILE A 10 -24.07 39.08 -17.99
N SER A 11 -24.62 37.86 -17.86
CA SER A 11 -23.93 36.60 -17.56
C SER A 11 -23.33 36.40 -16.17
N LEU A 12 -24.03 35.69 -15.27
CA LEU A 12 -23.58 34.42 -14.67
C LEU A 12 -24.61 33.92 -13.63
N ALA A 13 -25.24 32.78 -13.92
CA ALA A 13 -25.96 31.89 -13.00
C ALA A 13 -26.84 32.51 -11.90
N ILE A 14 -28.15 32.56 -12.16
CA ILE A 14 -29.20 32.67 -11.15
C ILE A 14 -28.97 31.60 -10.07
N ALA A 15 -28.52 32.03 -8.90
CA ALA A 15 -28.58 31.25 -7.68
C ALA A 15 -30.05 31.13 -7.25
N CYS A 16 -30.79 30.16 -7.81
CA CYS A 16 -32.08 29.76 -7.27
C CYS A 16 -31.85 28.79 -6.10
N ALA A 17 -31.58 29.33 -4.92
CA ALA A 17 -31.76 28.57 -3.68
C ALA A 17 -33.26 28.48 -3.40
N SER A 18 -33.91 27.43 -3.90
CA SER A 18 -35.25 27.07 -3.45
C SER A 18 -35.15 26.33 -2.11
N ASP A 19 -35.26 27.08 -1.02
CA ASP A 19 -35.62 26.53 0.27
C ASP A 19 -37.07 26.03 0.22
N SER A 20 -37.27 24.77 0.61
CA SER A 20 -38.59 24.20 0.85
C SER A 20 -38.49 23.28 2.07
N PRO A 21 -39.33 23.47 3.10
CA PRO A 21 -39.33 22.66 4.31
C PRO A 21 -40.20 21.41 4.09
N GLY A 22 -39.58 20.24 4.15
CA GLY A 22 -40.28 18.97 4.03
C GLY A 22 -39.31 17.80 3.86
N TYR A 23 -39.23 16.97 4.90
CA TYR A 23 -38.71 15.60 4.99
C TYR A 23 -37.76 15.09 3.88
N GLY A 24 -36.50 14.82 4.27
CA GLY A 24 -35.55 13.99 3.52
C GLY A 24 -34.34 14.72 2.94
N LYS A 25 -33.48 15.31 3.79
CA LYS A 25 -32.21 15.89 3.34
C LYS A 25 -31.24 14.79 2.85
N ARG A 26 -31.30 14.42 1.55
CA ARG A 26 -30.10 14.01 0.78
C ARG A 26 -29.52 15.23 0.05
N ARG A 27 -29.48 16.39 0.69
CA ARG A 27 -28.89 17.58 0.07
C ARG A 27 -27.39 17.54 0.29
N CYS A 28 -26.69 17.87 -0.78
CA CYS A 28 -25.32 18.36 -0.85
C CYS A 28 -25.27 19.17 -2.16
N ALA A 29 -24.81 18.74 -3.34
CA ALA A 29 -24.72 19.54 -4.60
C ALA A 29 -23.87 20.84 -4.54
N GLN A 30 -23.86 21.58 -3.43
CA GLN A 30 -22.98 22.73 -3.24
C GLN A 30 -21.50 22.32 -3.28
N GLY A 31 -20.73 23.09 -4.05
CA GLY A 31 -19.29 22.94 -4.20
C GLY A 31 -18.86 21.75 -5.06
N ASN A 32 -19.77 21.06 -5.75
CA ASN A 32 -19.37 20.04 -6.72
C ASN A 32 -18.87 20.70 -8.02
N SER A 33 -17.75 20.23 -8.56
CA SER A 33 -17.24 20.60 -9.90
C SER A 33 -17.02 19.35 -10.75
N GLY A 34 -17.34 19.41 -12.04
CA GLY A 34 -17.34 18.27 -12.97
C GLY A 34 -18.69 17.54 -13.05
N ILE A 35 -18.71 16.32 -13.60
CA ILE A 35 -19.92 15.63 -14.06
C ILE A 35 -20.27 14.43 -13.17
N GLY A 36 -21.55 14.24 -12.86
CA GLY A 36 -22.05 13.00 -12.24
C GLY A 36 -21.73 12.84 -10.75
N ASN A 37 -21.35 13.92 -10.05
CA ASN A 37 -21.06 13.88 -8.62
C ASN A 37 -22.33 13.85 -7.77
N ILE A 38 -22.37 12.99 -6.76
CA ILE A 38 -23.46 12.87 -5.77
C ILE A 38 -22.92 13.21 -4.37
N GLY A 39 -23.56 14.13 -3.65
CA GLY A 39 -23.10 14.61 -2.34
C GLY A 39 -22.51 16.03 -2.43
N CYS A 40 -21.56 16.43 -1.57
CA CYS A 40 -21.04 17.80 -1.49
C CYS A 40 -19.56 17.92 -1.82
N ARG A 41 -19.13 19.10 -2.29
CA ARG A 41 -17.72 19.51 -2.37
C ARG A 41 -16.82 18.53 -3.14
N ASN A 42 -17.38 17.78 -4.08
CA ASN A 42 -16.61 16.84 -4.88
C ASN A 42 -16.06 17.54 -6.14
N SER A 43 -14.78 17.38 -6.41
CA SER A 43 -14.13 17.87 -7.62
C SER A 43 -13.80 16.71 -8.57
N GLY A 44 -14.11 16.85 -9.86
CA GLY A 44 -13.91 15.82 -10.88
C GLY A 44 -15.20 15.08 -11.24
N ASN A 45 -15.14 13.79 -11.55
CA ASN A 45 -16.28 13.08 -12.17
C ASN A 45 -16.74 11.86 -11.38
N TYR A 46 -18.06 11.65 -11.33
CA TYR A 46 -18.71 10.45 -10.80
C TYR A 46 -18.39 10.13 -9.33
N ASN A 47 -17.97 11.12 -8.53
CA ASN A 47 -17.68 10.92 -7.11
C ASN A 47 -18.97 10.87 -6.28
N VAL A 48 -19.00 10.04 -5.25
CA VAL A 48 -20.14 9.87 -4.35
C VAL A 48 -19.71 10.11 -2.90
N GLY A 49 -20.21 11.17 -2.28
CA GLY A 49 -20.00 11.50 -0.87
C GLY A 49 -19.53 12.95 -0.69
N TYR A 50 -18.49 13.16 0.12
CA TYR A 50 -18.08 14.51 0.53
C TYR A 50 -16.61 14.78 0.22
N GLY A 51 -16.27 15.91 -0.39
CA GLY A 51 -14.88 16.38 -0.46
C GLY A 51 -13.93 15.52 -1.32
N ASN A 52 -14.46 14.64 -2.18
CA ASN A 52 -13.60 13.80 -3.01
C ASN A 52 -13.05 14.58 -4.22
N SER A 53 -11.82 14.29 -4.62
CA SER A 53 -11.17 14.83 -5.82
C SER A 53 -10.78 13.72 -6.79
N GLY A 54 -11.08 13.87 -8.07
CA GLY A 54 -10.72 12.90 -9.12
C GLY A 54 -11.92 12.15 -9.67
N VAL A 55 -11.81 10.83 -9.88
CA VAL A 55 -12.80 10.06 -10.65
C VAL A 55 -13.35 8.88 -9.85
N ALA A 56 -14.68 8.79 -9.78
CA ALA A 56 -15.41 7.64 -9.27
C ALA A 56 -15.05 7.22 -7.82
N ASN A 57 -14.62 8.15 -6.98
CA ASN A 57 -14.37 7.88 -5.58
C ASN A 57 -15.69 7.81 -4.78
N ARG A 58 -15.74 6.99 -3.74
CA ARG A 58 -16.90 6.82 -2.86
C ARG A 58 -16.52 6.99 -1.38
N GLY A 59 -17.17 7.90 -0.68
CA GLY A 59 -16.95 8.18 0.74
C GLY A 59 -16.50 9.64 0.94
N SER A 60 -15.51 9.88 1.78
CA SER A 60 -15.09 11.25 2.12
C SER A 60 -13.62 11.52 1.86
N ASP A 61 -13.30 12.71 1.36
CA ASP A 61 -11.94 13.26 1.26
C ASP A 61 -10.94 12.37 0.51
N ASN A 62 -11.41 11.54 -0.44
CA ASN A 62 -10.51 10.73 -1.25
C ASN A 62 -9.98 11.54 -2.44
N SER A 63 -8.72 11.31 -2.81
CA SER A 63 -8.08 11.90 -3.98
C SER A 63 -7.62 10.82 -4.96
N GLY A 64 -7.92 10.95 -6.25
CA GLY A 64 -7.48 10.02 -7.29
C GLY A 64 -8.65 9.24 -7.91
N VAL A 65 -8.51 7.93 -8.09
CA VAL A 65 -9.42 7.14 -8.94
C VAL A 65 -9.96 5.91 -8.22
N VAL A 66 -11.29 5.78 -8.18
CA VAL A 66 -12.01 4.58 -7.70
C VAL A 66 -11.64 4.19 -6.25
N ASN A 67 -11.28 5.16 -5.41
CA ASN A 67 -11.05 4.90 -3.99
C ASN A 67 -12.40 4.78 -3.24
N ARG A 68 -12.47 3.91 -2.24
CA ARG A 68 -13.65 3.72 -1.38
C ARG A 68 -13.30 3.85 0.09
N GLY A 69 -14.02 4.71 0.80
CA GLY A 69 -13.87 4.97 2.22
C GLY A 69 -13.41 6.41 2.47
N ASN A 70 -12.44 6.64 3.35
CA ASN A 70 -12.11 8.00 3.82
C ASN A 70 -10.64 8.36 3.67
N THR A 71 -10.35 9.54 3.12
CA THR A 71 -8.98 10.11 3.10
C THR A 71 -7.96 9.21 2.39
N ASN A 72 -8.37 8.48 1.36
CA ASN A 72 -7.43 7.69 0.55
C ASN A 72 -6.88 8.51 -0.61
N SER A 73 -5.63 8.30 -0.99
CA SER A 73 -4.97 8.93 -2.14
C SER A 73 -4.45 7.88 -3.12
N GLY A 74 -4.65 8.08 -4.41
CA GLY A 74 -4.17 7.19 -5.47
C GLY A 74 -5.28 6.41 -6.16
N VAL A 75 -5.09 5.11 -6.41
CA VAL A 75 -5.98 4.31 -7.28
C VAL A 75 -6.52 3.07 -6.55
N GLY A 76 -7.84 2.93 -6.50
CA GLY A 76 -8.49 1.67 -6.09
C GLY A 76 -8.27 1.26 -4.64
N ASN A 77 -8.00 2.20 -3.73
CA ASN A 77 -7.81 1.89 -2.31
C ASN A 77 -9.16 1.71 -1.60
N TYR A 78 -9.24 0.78 -0.64
CA TYR A 78 -10.44 0.51 0.17
C TYR A 78 -10.14 0.67 1.67
N GLY A 79 -10.95 1.47 2.39
CA GLY A 79 -10.79 1.70 3.82
C GLY A 79 -10.42 3.15 4.10
N ALA A 80 -9.42 3.44 4.93
CA ALA A 80 -9.09 4.82 5.25
C ALA A 80 -7.60 5.14 5.31
N ARG A 81 -7.24 6.38 4.95
CA ARG A 81 -5.87 6.91 5.01
C ARG A 81 -4.83 6.09 4.23
N ASN A 82 -5.24 5.37 3.18
CA ASN A 82 -4.30 4.64 2.35
C ASN A 82 -3.76 5.53 1.23
N SER A 83 -2.50 5.34 0.84
CA SER A 83 -1.83 6.04 -0.27
C SER A 83 -1.24 5.03 -1.26
N GLY A 84 -1.42 5.26 -2.57
CA GLY A 84 -0.89 4.40 -3.63
C GLY A 84 -1.96 3.59 -4.34
N VAL A 85 -1.71 2.32 -4.63
CA VAL A 85 -2.55 1.51 -5.54
C VAL A 85 -3.07 0.25 -4.85
N GLY A 86 -4.39 0.07 -4.84
CA GLY A 86 -5.02 -1.20 -4.46
C GLY A 86 -4.82 -1.62 -3.00
N ASN A 87 -4.55 -0.68 -2.09
CA ASN A 87 -4.41 -1.00 -0.67
C ASN A 87 -5.79 -1.17 -0.02
N ARG A 88 -5.91 -2.09 0.94
CA ARG A 88 -7.13 -2.34 1.71
C ARG A 88 -6.84 -2.29 3.22
N GLY A 89 -7.61 -1.49 3.96
CA GLY A 89 -7.47 -1.35 5.41
C GLY A 89 -7.20 0.09 5.82
N TYR A 90 -6.27 0.31 6.75
CA TYR A 90 -6.02 1.62 7.34
C TYR A 90 -4.55 2.03 7.27
N GLY A 91 -4.26 3.23 6.74
CA GLY A 91 -2.94 3.83 6.85
C GLY A 91 -1.84 3.14 6.04
N ASN A 92 -2.18 2.40 4.97
CA ASN A 92 -1.17 1.70 4.17
C ASN A 92 -0.62 2.60 3.05
N SER A 93 0.65 2.43 2.69
CA SER A 93 1.32 3.17 1.61
C SER A 93 2.01 2.24 0.61
N GLY A 94 1.81 2.45 -0.69
CA GLY A 94 2.42 1.63 -1.75
C GLY A 94 1.40 0.82 -2.53
N VAL A 95 1.67 -0.45 -2.82
CA VAL A 95 0.87 -1.25 -3.76
C VAL A 95 0.35 -2.54 -3.12
N GLY A 96 -0.97 -2.75 -3.12
CA GLY A 96 -1.59 -4.02 -2.78
C GLY A 96 -1.41 -4.46 -1.32
N ASN A 97 -1.31 -3.51 -0.37
CA ASN A 97 -1.19 -3.83 1.04
C ASN A 97 -2.56 -4.06 1.70
N TYR A 98 -2.68 -5.07 2.56
CA TYR A 98 -3.89 -5.43 3.29
C TYR A 98 -3.68 -5.43 4.80
N GLY A 99 -4.25 -4.45 5.52
CA GLY A 99 -4.19 -4.36 6.98
C GLY A 99 -3.96 -2.95 7.49
N TYR A 100 -3.08 -2.79 8.48
CA TYR A 100 -2.90 -1.53 9.23
C TYR A 100 -1.44 -1.06 9.19
N GLY A 101 -1.20 0.11 8.62
CA GLY A 101 0.09 0.81 8.70
C GLY A 101 1.24 0.14 7.92
N TYR A 102 0.95 -0.58 6.84
CA TYR A 102 2.00 -1.21 6.03
C TYR A 102 2.52 -0.27 4.94
N SER A 103 3.82 -0.34 4.64
CA SER A 103 4.45 0.37 3.52
C SER A 103 5.16 -0.60 2.57
N GLY A 104 5.10 -0.34 1.26
CA GLY A 104 5.75 -1.19 0.24
C GLY A 104 4.74 -1.94 -0.64
N VAL A 105 5.08 -3.16 -1.05
CA VAL A 105 4.27 -3.93 -2.01
C VAL A 105 3.86 -5.29 -1.45
N GLY A 106 2.56 -5.58 -1.48
CA GLY A 106 2.02 -6.91 -1.21
C GLY A 106 2.01 -7.32 0.27
N ASN A 107 2.01 -6.37 1.20
CA ASN A 107 1.88 -6.69 2.62
C ASN A 107 0.48 -7.21 2.92
N SER A 108 0.36 -8.22 3.76
CA SER A 108 -0.93 -8.67 4.29
C SER A 108 -0.75 -9.15 5.72
N TYR A 109 -1.83 -9.18 6.51
CA TYR A 109 -1.89 -9.70 7.89
C TYR A 109 -0.73 -10.65 8.26
N HIS A 110 0.05 -10.26 9.28
CA HIS A 110 1.25 -10.96 9.79
C HIS A 110 2.48 -10.99 8.85
N GLN A 111 2.51 -10.19 7.78
CA GLN A 111 3.66 -10.06 6.88
C GLN A 111 4.04 -8.57 6.73
N ARG A 112 4.96 -8.08 7.57
CA ARG A 112 5.51 -6.71 7.47
C ARG A 112 6.69 -6.68 6.51
N ASN A 113 6.48 -6.47 5.24
CA ASN A 113 7.53 -6.48 4.23
C ASN A 113 7.79 -5.06 3.70
N ALA A 114 8.99 -4.55 3.92
CA ALA A 114 9.42 -3.29 3.32
C ALA A 114 10.05 -3.57 1.95
N GLY A 115 9.40 -3.17 0.85
CA GLY A 115 9.89 -3.39 -0.52
C GLY A 115 9.05 -4.41 -1.31
N TYR A 116 9.63 -5.08 -2.32
CA TYR A 116 8.88 -5.86 -3.31
C TYR A 116 9.23 -7.35 -3.29
N GLY A 117 8.24 -8.23 -3.42
CA GLY A 117 8.46 -9.68 -3.58
C GLY A 117 9.12 -10.35 -2.36
N ASN A 118 8.94 -9.77 -1.18
CA ASN A 118 9.50 -10.22 0.08
C ASN A 118 8.54 -11.17 0.83
N GLY A 119 9.09 -12.03 1.70
CA GLY A 119 8.37 -12.85 2.68
C GLY A 119 8.31 -12.16 4.05
N GLN A 120 7.41 -12.65 4.93
CA GLN A 120 7.01 -12.01 6.20
C GLN A 120 8.15 -11.35 6.98
N TYR A 121 8.08 -10.05 7.30
CA TYR A 121 9.07 -9.32 8.13
C TYR A 121 10.42 -9.01 7.43
N SER A 122 10.50 -9.12 6.10
CA SER A 122 11.73 -8.82 5.32
C SER A 122 11.75 -7.42 4.71
N SER A 123 12.95 -6.86 4.53
CA SER A 123 13.18 -5.59 3.83
C SER A 123 14.03 -5.74 2.55
N GLY A 124 13.76 -4.94 1.52
CA GLY A 124 14.48 -4.94 0.23
C GLY A 124 13.68 -5.60 -0.90
N TYR A 125 14.28 -6.49 -1.70
CA TYR A 125 13.62 -7.07 -2.88
C TYR A 125 13.80 -8.59 -2.97
N GLY A 126 12.74 -9.33 -3.25
CA GLY A 126 12.80 -10.75 -3.63
C GLY A 126 13.23 -11.69 -2.49
N ASN A 127 13.20 -11.25 -1.24
CA ASN A 127 13.57 -12.10 -0.12
C ASN A 127 12.46 -13.10 0.19
N ASN A 128 12.73 -14.39 0.15
CA ASN A 128 11.68 -15.40 0.28
C ASN A 128 11.96 -16.37 1.42
N ASN A 129 10.88 -16.96 1.97
CA ASN A 129 11.01 -18.11 2.85
C ASN A 129 11.40 -19.31 1.99
N GLY A 130 12.69 -19.56 1.84
CA GLY A 130 13.11 -20.82 1.27
C GLY A 130 13.10 -21.86 2.36
N TYR A 131 12.46 -22.98 2.04
CA TYR A 131 12.35 -24.18 2.86
C TYR A 131 11.28 -24.08 3.94
N GLY A 132 10.03 -24.19 3.50
CA GLY A 132 8.94 -24.60 4.36
C GLY A 132 9.33 -25.85 5.18
N ARG A 133 9.13 -25.74 6.49
CA ARG A 133 9.04 -26.81 7.50
C ARG A 133 10.25 -27.74 7.73
N ARG A 134 11.27 -27.79 6.87
CA ARG A 134 12.42 -28.72 7.05
C ARG A 134 13.53 -28.23 7.99
N TYR A 135 13.64 -26.93 8.28
CA TYR A 135 14.81 -26.38 8.99
C TYR A 135 14.49 -25.61 10.28
N GLY A 136 13.47 -26.04 11.03
CA GLY A 136 13.37 -25.65 12.44
C GLY A 136 13.16 -24.16 12.73
N SER A 137 12.71 -23.33 11.77
CA SER A 137 12.17 -22.00 12.10
C SER A 137 10.78 -22.16 12.73
N SER A 138 10.78 -22.68 13.95
CA SER A 138 9.65 -22.56 14.86
C SER A 138 9.61 -21.10 15.33
N GLY A 139 8.57 -20.37 14.92
CA GLY A 139 8.25 -19.07 15.50
C GLY A 139 8.67 -17.85 14.67
N TYR A 140 7.68 -17.28 13.99
CA TYR A 140 7.57 -15.84 13.69
C TYR A 140 8.65 -15.16 12.83
N GLY A 141 8.48 -15.31 11.51
CA GLY A 141 8.82 -14.26 10.52
C GLY A 141 10.20 -14.36 9.86
N ASN A 142 10.23 -14.22 8.53
CA ASN A 142 11.45 -14.12 7.73
C ASN A 142 12.02 -12.70 7.81
N ARG A 143 12.99 -12.46 8.69
CA ARG A 143 13.61 -11.13 8.84
C ARG A 143 14.82 -10.93 7.93
N ASN A 144 14.69 -11.23 6.64
CA ASN A 144 15.78 -10.99 5.70
C ASN A 144 15.86 -9.51 5.32
N SER A 145 17.06 -8.99 5.09
CA SER A 145 17.28 -7.63 4.58
C SER A 145 18.16 -7.66 3.32
N GLY A 146 17.81 -6.84 2.33
CA GLY A 146 18.55 -6.74 1.07
C GLY A 146 17.84 -7.46 -0.08
N TYR A 147 18.58 -8.21 -0.90
CA TYR A 147 18.12 -8.68 -2.19
C TYR A 147 18.19 -10.21 -2.31
N ALA A 148 17.09 -10.82 -2.76
CA ALA A 148 17.01 -12.23 -3.15
C ALA A 148 17.47 -13.25 -2.10
N ASN A 149 17.43 -12.90 -0.80
CA ASN A 149 17.80 -13.84 0.25
C ASN A 149 16.71 -14.90 0.46
N ARG A 150 17.13 -16.13 0.72
CA ARG A 150 16.28 -17.30 0.85
C ARG A 150 16.45 -17.96 2.24
N GLY A 151 15.40 -17.94 3.06
CA GLY A 151 15.41 -18.48 4.43
C GLY A 151 15.10 -17.38 5.43
N ALA A 152 15.80 -17.33 6.58
CA ALA A 152 15.48 -16.39 7.66
C ALA A 152 16.70 -15.62 8.20
N TYR A 153 16.52 -14.37 8.61
CA TYR A 153 17.55 -13.55 9.25
C TYR A 153 18.83 -13.33 8.41
N ASN A 154 18.75 -13.39 7.08
CA ASN A 154 19.89 -13.12 6.21
C ASN A 154 19.96 -11.63 5.82
N SER A 155 21.16 -11.06 5.76
CA SER A 155 21.41 -9.70 5.27
C SER A 155 22.32 -9.71 4.04
N GLY A 156 22.02 -8.87 3.05
CA GLY A 156 22.84 -8.71 1.84
C GLY A 156 22.17 -9.29 0.59
N TYR A 157 22.93 -10.02 -0.24
CA TYR A 157 22.49 -10.47 -1.56
C TYR A 157 22.55 -12.00 -1.71
N GLY A 158 21.43 -12.62 -2.08
CA GLY A 158 21.40 -14.00 -2.57
C GLY A 158 21.77 -15.08 -1.55
N ASN A 159 21.80 -14.77 -0.26
CA ASN A 159 22.16 -15.75 0.76
C ASN A 159 21.06 -16.81 0.92
N ARG A 160 21.43 -18.06 1.21
CA ARG A 160 20.51 -19.18 1.43
C ARG A 160 20.77 -19.85 2.78
N GLY A 161 19.74 -19.94 3.61
CA GLY A 161 19.80 -20.57 4.94
C GLY A 161 19.40 -19.56 6.01
N ALA A 162 20.11 -19.50 7.14
CA ALA A 162 19.79 -18.51 8.18
C ALA A 162 20.98 -17.80 8.79
N TYR A 163 20.76 -16.54 9.22
CA TYR A 163 21.77 -15.72 9.88
C TYR A 163 23.03 -15.47 9.04
N ASN A 164 22.94 -15.48 7.71
CA ASN A 164 24.08 -15.16 6.86
C ASN A 164 24.12 -13.66 6.53
N SER A 165 25.32 -13.09 6.49
CA SER A 165 25.58 -11.70 6.09
C SER A 165 26.54 -11.64 4.90
N GLY A 166 26.22 -10.84 3.89
CA GLY A 166 27.06 -10.64 2.71
C GLY A 166 26.44 -11.22 1.44
N ILE A 167 27.22 -11.92 0.62
CA ILE A 167 26.84 -12.29 -0.75
C ILE A 167 26.92 -13.80 -0.96
N ASN A 168 25.82 -14.41 -1.42
CA ASN A 168 25.75 -15.80 -1.88
C ASN A 168 26.25 -16.86 -0.88
N ASN A 169 26.17 -16.60 0.42
CA ASN A 169 26.50 -17.59 1.44
C ASN A 169 25.38 -18.65 1.53
N LYS A 170 25.76 -19.90 1.77
CA LYS A 170 24.85 -21.05 1.88
C LYS A 170 25.07 -21.78 3.20
N GLY A 171 24.05 -21.81 4.06
CA GLY A 171 24.09 -22.50 5.35
C GLY A 171 23.73 -21.57 6.50
N TYR A 172 24.48 -21.60 7.60
CA TYR A 172 24.13 -20.90 8.83
C TYR A 172 25.26 -20.02 9.35
N PHE A 173 24.95 -18.81 9.80
CA PHE A 173 25.91 -17.92 10.48
C PHE A 173 27.19 -17.62 9.68
N ASN A 174 27.10 -17.57 8.35
CA ASN A 174 28.26 -17.22 7.53
C ASN A 174 28.31 -15.71 7.27
N SER A 175 29.52 -15.16 7.18
CA SER A 175 29.77 -13.76 6.84
C SER A 175 30.76 -13.62 5.68
N GLY A 176 30.50 -12.71 4.74
CA GLY A 176 31.38 -12.48 3.58
C GLY A 176 30.79 -13.01 2.28
N VAL A 177 31.59 -13.67 1.44
CA VAL A 177 31.20 -14.00 0.06
C VAL A 177 31.36 -15.49 -0.23
N GLY A 178 30.29 -16.12 -0.70
CA GLY A 178 30.35 -17.47 -1.29
C GLY A 178 30.64 -18.60 -0.30
N ASN A 179 30.50 -18.38 1.00
CA ASN A 179 30.80 -19.42 1.99
C ASN A 179 29.71 -20.49 2.04
N TYR A 180 30.10 -21.74 2.33
CA TYR A 180 29.22 -22.90 2.48
C TYR A 180 29.41 -23.59 3.83
N GLY A 181 28.31 -23.90 4.52
CA GLY A 181 28.33 -24.61 5.80
C GLY A 181 27.96 -23.69 6.96
N VAL A 182 28.69 -23.77 8.07
CA VAL A 182 28.33 -23.10 9.33
C VAL A 182 29.51 -22.29 9.87
N TYR A 183 29.26 -21.08 10.36
CA TYR A 183 30.24 -20.22 11.06
C TYR A 183 31.49 -19.85 10.24
N ASN A 184 31.36 -19.72 8.92
CA ASN A 184 32.47 -19.25 8.10
C ASN A 184 32.49 -17.72 8.01
N SER A 185 33.68 -17.13 8.01
CA SER A 185 33.91 -15.71 7.68
C SER A 185 34.88 -15.59 6.52
N GLY A 186 34.77 -14.55 5.71
CA GLY A 186 35.68 -14.32 4.56
C GLY A 186 35.10 -14.79 3.24
N VAL A 187 35.94 -15.38 2.38
CA VAL A 187 35.59 -15.67 0.98
C VAL A 187 35.77 -17.16 0.67
N ASN A 188 34.73 -17.78 0.11
CA ASN A 188 34.72 -19.16 -0.41
C ASN A 188 35.17 -20.24 0.59
N ASN A 189 34.88 -20.06 1.88
CA ASN A 189 35.13 -21.08 2.90
C ASN A 189 34.04 -22.15 2.89
N GLY A 190 34.42 -23.41 3.07
CA GLY A 190 33.52 -24.56 2.96
C GLY A 190 33.82 -25.65 3.97
N ALA A 191 33.08 -25.72 5.07
CA ALA A 191 33.11 -26.88 5.97
C ALA A 191 32.13 -27.94 5.46
N GLY A 192 32.62 -28.86 4.62
CA GLY A 192 31.89 -30.08 4.27
C GLY A 192 31.92 -30.44 2.78
N ARG A 193 33.02 -31.05 2.35
CA ARG A 193 33.10 -32.43 1.83
C ARG A 193 34.59 -32.80 1.79
N SER A 194 35.07 -33.50 2.81
CA SER A 194 36.22 -34.39 2.59
C SER A 194 35.74 -35.44 1.59
N TYR A 195 36.36 -35.46 0.42
CA TYR A 195 36.20 -36.54 -0.54
C TYR A 195 36.72 -37.81 0.14
N HIS A 196 35.85 -38.81 0.29
CA HIS A 196 36.29 -40.20 0.30
C HIS A 196 36.57 -40.61 -1.15
#